data_AF-A0A846N9K0-F1
#
_entry.id   AF-A0A846N9K0-F1
#
_cell.length_a   1.000
_cell.length_b   1.000
_cell.length_c   1.000
_cell.angle_alpha   90.00
_cell.angle_beta   90.00
_cell.angle_gamma   90.00
#
_symmetry.space_group_name_H-M   'P 1'
#
loop_
_entity.id
_entity.type
_entity.pdbx_description
1 polymer ?
#
loop_
_entity_poly.entity_id
_entity_poly.type
_entity_poly.pdbx_seq_one_letter_code
_entity_poly.pdbx_strand_id
1 'polypeptide(L)'
;MAKGGRLDLSVAAFILPYFISAIYGVYMWSTEGLPPAYPSKAFLTITKDPLLFLLGSISSSIALALFVTSFDLGERRRAMKTASHVLASSGLFAAISAYVVALWSTGGILEAAGLMAEGRFSSIYPILLFFLAFLLSVDIPMDTLRSVRSYISPLLILAVIPIYYWLTRSDVGGLSLLNFTLGLIILAALTLIIERLVTKG
;
A
#
# COMPACT_ATOMS: atom_id res chain seq x y z
N MET A 1 -10.30 8.17 24.21
CA MET A 1 -11.61 8.31 23.49
C MET A 1 -11.34 8.97 22.15
N ALA A 2 -11.51 8.27 21.02
CA ALA A 2 -11.09 8.78 19.71
C ALA A 2 -11.89 10.01 19.28
N LYS A 3 -11.22 11.04 18.76
CA LYS A 3 -11.89 12.24 18.20
C LYS A 3 -12.52 11.87 16.84
N GLY A 4 -13.81 11.54 16.84
CA GLY A 4 -14.55 10.98 15.70
C GLY A 4 -14.18 11.57 14.33
N GLY A 5 -14.19 12.90 14.18
CA GLY A 5 -13.91 13.55 12.89
C GLY A 5 -12.50 13.33 12.31
N ARG A 6 -11.48 13.03 13.14
CA ARG A 6 -10.13 12.70 12.62
C ARG A 6 -10.04 11.26 12.14
N LEU A 7 -10.85 10.37 12.70
CA LEU A 7 -10.92 8.97 12.31
C LEU A 7 -11.58 8.86 10.93
N ASP A 8 -12.68 9.59 10.72
CA ASP A 8 -13.35 9.66 9.42
C ASP A 8 -12.43 10.20 8.31
N LEU A 9 -11.67 11.25 8.62
CA LEU A 9 -10.69 11.82 7.70
C LEU A 9 -9.55 10.83 7.38
N SER A 10 -9.13 10.03 8.36
CA SER A 10 -8.11 9.00 8.15
C SER A 10 -8.60 7.89 7.23
N VAL A 11 -9.86 7.46 7.37
CA VAL A 11 -10.47 6.46 6.49
C VAL A 11 -10.60 7.01 5.07
N ALA A 12 -11.08 8.24 4.93
CA ALA A 12 -11.16 8.90 3.63
C ALA A 12 -9.77 8.99 2.95
N ALA A 13 -8.74 9.37 3.69
CA ALA A 13 -7.37 9.45 3.19
C ALA A 13 -6.76 8.07 2.82
N PHE A 14 -7.15 6.99 3.49
CA PHE A 14 -6.74 5.63 3.10
C PHE A 14 -7.38 5.18 1.79
N ILE A 15 -8.61 5.61 1.54
CA ILE A 15 -9.41 5.15 0.40
C ILE A 15 -9.15 6.01 -0.86
N LEU A 16 -8.78 7.28 -0.68
CA LEU A 16 -8.58 8.25 -1.76
C LEU A 16 -7.65 7.76 -2.90
N PRO A 17 -6.49 7.11 -2.65
CA PRO A 17 -5.62 6.62 -3.72
C PRO A 17 -6.27 5.63 -4.66
N TYR A 18 -7.16 4.78 -4.13
CA TYR A 18 -7.85 3.76 -4.90
C TYR A 18 -8.91 4.40 -5.81
N PHE A 19 -9.64 5.41 -5.31
CA PHE A 19 -10.56 6.19 -6.15
C PHE A 19 -9.84 6.98 -7.23
N ILE A 20 -8.72 7.64 -6.91
CA ILE A 20 -7.95 8.39 -7.91
C ILE A 20 -7.47 7.43 -9.01
N SER A 21 -6.89 6.29 -8.62
CA SER A 21 -6.41 5.28 -9.57
C SER A 21 -7.54 4.69 -10.42
N ALA A 22 -8.71 4.43 -9.82
CA ALA A 22 -9.87 3.91 -10.52
C ALA A 22 -10.47 4.93 -11.50
N ILE A 23 -10.67 6.17 -11.07
CA ILE A 23 -11.18 7.26 -11.93
C ILE A 23 -10.21 7.52 -13.07
N TYR A 24 -8.91 7.58 -12.79
CA TYR A 24 -7.90 7.76 -13.83
C TYR A 24 -7.87 6.59 -14.81
N GLY A 25 -7.99 5.36 -14.32
CA GLY A 25 -8.08 4.18 -15.19
C GLY A 25 -9.31 4.19 -16.09
N VAL A 26 -10.48 4.56 -15.56
CA VAL A 26 -11.71 4.71 -16.35
C VAL A 26 -11.56 5.85 -17.35
N TYR A 27 -10.96 6.97 -16.95
CA TYR A 27 -10.69 8.10 -17.85
C TYR A 27 -9.81 7.67 -19.02
N MET A 28 -8.66 7.05 -18.76
CA MET A 28 -7.75 6.55 -19.79
C MET A 28 -8.42 5.53 -20.69
N TRP A 29 -9.27 4.66 -20.13
CA TRP A 29 -10.05 3.73 -20.93
C TRP A 29 -11.06 4.44 -21.85
N SER A 30 -11.72 5.49 -21.35
CA SER A 30 -12.71 6.26 -22.12
C SER A 30 -12.11 7.13 -23.21
N THR A 31 -10.90 7.66 -23.02
CA THR A 31 -10.25 8.60 -23.95
C THR A 31 -9.40 7.92 -25.00
N GLU A 32 -8.78 6.77 -24.69
CA GLU A 32 -7.95 6.06 -25.66
C GLU A 32 -8.76 5.20 -26.63
N GLY A 33 -9.98 4.79 -26.26
CA GLY A 33 -10.90 4.03 -27.10
C GLY A 33 -10.43 2.63 -27.53
N LEU A 34 -11.36 1.67 -27.61
CA LEU A 34 -11.24 0.43 -28.43
C LEU A 34 -10.35 -0.71 -27.83
N PRO A 35 -10.05 -1.80 -28.59
CA PRO A 35 -10.54 -3.20 -28.56
C PRO A 35 -9.98 -4.12 -27.42
N PRO A 36 -10.32 -5.44 -27.36
CA PRO A 36 -10.03 -6.35 -26.22
C PRO A 36 -8.56 -6.50 -25.76
N ALA A 37 -7.57 -6.00 -26.52
CA ALA A 37 -6.14 -6.10 -26.20
C ALA A 37 -5.56 -4.88 -25.44
N TYR A 38 -6.37 -3.84 -25.18
CA TYR A 38 -5.96 -2.62 -24.46
C TYR A 38 -5.98 -2.63 -22.91
N PRO A 39 -6.65 -3.55 -22.18
CA PRO A 39 -6.69 -3.44 -20.72
C PRO A 39 -5.29 -3.58 -20.10
N SER A 40 -4.37 -4.28 -20.76
CA SER A 40 -2.96 -4.37 -20.36
C SER A 40 -2.21 -3.03 -20.49
N LYS A 41 -2.49 -2.22 -21.52
CA LYS A 41 -1.86 -0.90 -21.66
C LYS A 41 -2.38 0.08 -20.62
N ALA A 42 -3.70 0.14 -20.41
CA ALA A 42 -4.29 0.98 -19.38
C ALA A 42 -3.76 0.62 -17.99
N PHE A 43 -3.66 -0.69 -17.69
CA PHE A 43 -3.02 -1.19 -16.48
C PHE A 43 -1.58 -0.68 -16.33
N LEU A 44 -0.75 -0.81 -17.37
CA LEU A 44 0.64 -0.36 -17.33
C LEU A 44 0.76 1.16 -17.24
N THR A 45 -0.11 1.93 -17.87
CA THR A 45 -0.11 3.39 -17.75
C THR A 45 -0.34 3.81 -16.31
N ILE A 46 -1.30 3.20 -15.61
CA ILE A 46 -1.57 3.49 -14.20
C ILE A 46 -0.43 3.00 -13.30
N THR A 47 0.02 1.76 -13.51
CA THR A 47 0.97 1.08 -12.61
C THR A 47 2.44 1.41 -12.88
N LYS A 48 2.73 2.13 -13.97
CA LYS A 48 4.01 2.79 -14.21
C LYS A 48 3.96 4.30 -13.96
N ASP A 49 2.80 4.88 -13.62
CA ASP A 49 2.71 6.31 -13.33
C ASP A 49 3.32 6.62 -11.95
N PRO A 50 4.44 7.35 -11.91
CA PRO A 50 5.14 7.64 -10.67
C PRO A 50 4.37 8.66 -9.81
N LEU A 51 3.55 9.53 -10.42
CA LEU A 51 2.74 10.52 -9.71
C LEU A 51 1.60 9.84 -8.94
N LEU A 52 0.94 8.85 -9.54
CA LEU A 52 -0.11 8.08 -8.85
C LEU A 52 0.45 7.31 -7.66
N PHE A 53 1.64 6.72 -7.81
CA PHE A 53 2.35 6.08 -6.71
C PHE A 53 2.67 7.07 -5.58
N LEU A 54 3.16 8.26 -5.93
CA LEU A 54 3.50 9.30 -4.95
C LEU A 54 2.26 9.79 -4.20
N LEU A 55 1.18 10.10 -4.93
CA LEU A 55 -0.10 10.51 -4.35
C LEU A 55 -0.65 9.43 -3.40
N GLY A 56 -0.59 8.16 -3.82
CA GLY A 56 -1.03 7.05 -2.98
C GLY A 56 -0.22 6.90 -1.70
N SER A 57 1.10 7.03 -1.81
CA SER A 57 2.03 6.93 -0.68
C SER A 57 1.87 8.10 0.31
N ILE A 58 1.72 9.33 -0.19
CA ILE A 58 1.47 10.52 0.63
C ILE A 58 0.11 10.38 1.34
N SER A 59 -0.94 10.01 0.61
CA SER A 59 -2.29 9.87 1.17
C SER A 59 -2.32 8.82 2.29
N SER A 60 -1.72 7.64 2.07
CA SER A 60 -1.61 6.60 3.10
C SER A 60 -0.78 7.04 4.31
N SER A 61 0.26 7.85 4.10
CA SER A 61 1.07 8.41 5.20
C SER A 61 0.29 9.44 6.02
N ILE A 62 -0.48 10.30 5.37
CA ILE A 62 -1.38 11.26 6.03
C ILE A 62 -2.48 10.51 6.80
N ALA A 63 -3.07 9.50 6.18
CA ALA A 63 -4.09 8.65 6.78
C ALA A 63 -3.56 7.99 8.07
N LEU A 64 -2.36 7.43 8.02
CA LEU A 64 -1.67 6.87 9.17
C LEU A 64 -1.42 7.91 10.27
N ALA A 65 -0.97 9.11 9.90
CA ALA A 65 -0.71 10.20 10.84
C ALA A 65 -1.99 10.62 11.57
N LEU A 66 -3.08 10.80 10.82
CA LEU A 66 -4.39 11.16 11.37
C LEU A 66 -4.93 10.04 12.26
N PHE A 67 -4.77 8.79 11.84
CA PHE A 67 -5.20 7.63 12.62
C PHE A 67 -4.47 7.57 13.97
N VAL A 68 -3.14 7.63 13.99
CA VAL A 68 -2.34 7.54 15.23
C VAL A 68 -2.57 8.73 16.15
N THR A 69 -2.76 9.94 15.59
CA THR A 69 -3.03 11.17 16.37
C THR A 69 -4.47 11.31 16.84
N SER A 70 -5.36 10.41 16.44
CA SER A 70 -6.75 10.35 16.92
C SER A 70 -6.89 9.67 18.28
N PHE A 71 -5.86 8.92 18.72
CA PHE A 71 -5.84 8.18 19.99
C PHE A 71 -4.98 8.88 21.05
N ASP A 72 -5.40 8.75 22.31
CA ASP A 72 -4.69 9.27 23.47
C ASP A 72 -3.36 8.52 23.69
N LEU A 73 -2.40 9.16 24.37
CA LEU A 73 -1.05 8.62 24.63
C LEU A 73 -1.06 7.21 25.23
N GLY A 74 -2.00 6.92 26.15
CA GLY A 74 -2.17 5.61 26.78
C GLY A 74 -2.68 4.51 25.83
N GLU A 75 -3.36 4.88 24.74
CA GLU A 75 -3.93 3.96 23.75
C GLU A 75 -3.06 3.82 22.50
N ARG A 76 -1.98 4.60 22.37
CA ARG A 76 -1.14 4.64 21.15
C ARG A 76 -0.55 3.30 20.75
N ARG A 77 -0.22 2.42 21.71
CA ARG A 77 0.30 1.07 21.38
C ARG A 77 -0.79 0.24 20.69
N ARG A 78 -2.02 0.27 21.21
CA ARG A 78 -3.17 -0.38 20.58
C ARG A 78 -3.47 0.25 19.21
N ALA A 79 -3.44 1.58 19.12
CA ALA A 79 -3.65 2.31 17.87
C ALA A 79 -2.59 1.96 16.81
N MET A 80 -1.32 1.84 17.17
CA MET A 80 -0.26 1.41 16.24
C MET A 80 -0.48 -0.01 15.74
N LYS A 81 -0.88 -0.94 16.62
CA LYS A 81 -1.20 -2.31 16.22
C LYS A 81 -2.38 -2.33 15.23
N THR A 82 -3.44 -1.57 15.50
CA THR A 82 -4.56 -1.42 14.58
C THR A 82 -4.13 -0.78 13.25
N ALA A 83 -3.28 0.24 13.30
CA ALA A 83 -2.77 0.90 12.09
C ALA A 83 -1.91 -0.04 11.23
N SER A 84 -1.09 -0.88 11.86
CA SER A 84 -0.33 -1.95 11.19
C SER A 84 -1.27 -2.89 10.44
N HIS A 85 -2.35 -3.35 11.09
CA HIS A 85 -3.38 -4.19 10.46
C HIS A 85 -4.07 -3.51 9.28
N VAL A 86 -4.42 -2.23 9.42
CA VAL A 86 -5.06 -1.46 8.34
C VAL A 86 -4.11 -1.32 7.15
N LEU A 87 -2.83 -1.04 7.38
CA LEU A 87 -1.81 -0.95 6.33
C LEU A 87 -1.57 -2.30 5.64
N ALA A 88 -1.44 -3.39 6.41
CA ALA A 88 -1.29 -4.74 5.86
C ALA A 88 -2.52 -5.14 5.02
N SER A 89 -3.73 -4.86 5.52
CA SER A 89 -4.97 -5.12 4.79
C SER A 89 -5.08 -4.29 3.51
N SER A 90 -4.63 -3.02 3.56
CA SER A 90 -4.58 -2.13 2.40
C SER A 90 -3.56 -2.63 1.37
N GLY A 91 -2.37 -3.06 1.81
CA GLY A 91 -1.36 -3.66 0.93
C GLY A 91 -1.86 -4.93 0.26
N LEU A 92 -2.55 -5.80 1.01
CA LEU A 92 -3.18 -6.99 0.48
C LEU A 92 -4.27 -6.66 -0.55
N PHE A 93 -5.15 -5.70 -0.23
CA PHE A 93 -6.19 -5.25 -1.16
C PHE A 93 -5.60 -4.66 -2.45
N ALA A 94 -4.56 -3.82 -2.33
CA ALA A 94 -3.85 -3.25 -3.47
C ALA A 94 -3.23 -4.34 -4.37
N ALA A 95 -2.58 -5.34 -3.76
CA ALA A 95 -1.98 -6.43 -4.52
C ALA A 95 -3.03 -7.31 -5.22
N ILE A 96 -4.11 -7.69 -4.51
CA ILE A 96 -5.17 -8.53 -5.07
C ILE A 96 -5.91 -7.78 -6.18
N SER A 97 -6.28 -6.52 -5.96
CA SER A 97 -6.97 -5.72 -6.97
C SER A 97 -6.11 -5.54 -8.22
N ALA A 98 -4.81 -5.25 -8.07
CA ALA A 98 -3.90 -5.18 -9.19
C ALA A 98 -3.80 -6.51 -9.96
N TYR A 99 -3.71 -7.63 -9.23
CA TYR A 99 -3.65 -8.95 -9.85
C TYR A 99 -4.95 -9.33 -10.58
N VAL A 100 -6.11 -9.02 -10.01
CA VAL A 100 -7.41 -9.26 -10.65
C VAL A 100 -7.56 -8.44 -11.93
N VAL A 101 -7.15 -7.17 -11.91
CA VAL A 101 -7.16 -6.32 -13.12
C VAL A 101 -6.17 -6.86 -14.16
N ALA A 102 -4.98 -7.29 -13.76
CA ALA A 102 -4.00 -7.90 -14.67
C ALA A 102 -4.53 -9.21 -15.28
N LEU A 103 -5.18 -10.06 -14.49
CA LEU A 103 -5.78 -11.31 -14.94
C LEU A 103 -6.93 -11.07 -15.92
N TRP A 104 -7.77 -10.08 -15.64
CA TRP A 104 -8.82 -9.66 -16.56
C TRP A 104 -8.24 -9.10 -17.87
N SER A 105 -7.06 -8.47 -17.80
CA SER A 105 -6.40 -7.86 -18.96
C SER A 105 -5.74 -8.87 -19.90
N THR A 106 -5.19 -9.96 -19.35
CA THR A 106 -4.40 -10.94 -20.12
C THR A 106 -5.14 -12.26 -20.37
N GLY A 107 -6.14 -12.60 -19.55
CA GLY A 107 -6.86 -13.87 -19.61
C GLY A 107 -6.06 -15.10 -19.12
N GLY A 108 -4.80 -14.92 -18.70
CA GLY A 108 -3.90 -16.00 -18.31
C GLY A 108 -3.09 -15.68 -17.06
N ILE A 109 -2.92 -16.67 -16.19
CA ILE A 109 -2.31 -16.53 -14.85
C ILE A 109 -0.83 -16.10 -14.93
N LEU A 110 -0.08 -16.68 -15.88
CA LEU A 110 1.34 -16.40 -16.08
C LEU A 110 1.55 -15.02 -16.72
N GLU A 111 0.71 -14.69 -17.70
CA GLU A 111 0.71 -13.41 -18.40
C GLU A 111 0.30 -12.28 -17.45
N ALA A 112 -0.65 -12.52 -16.54
CA ALA A 112 -1.04 -11.57 -15.51
C ALA A 112 0.11 -11.29 -14.53
N ALA A 113 0.84 -12.33 -14.12
CA ALA A 113 2.03 -12.17 -13.28
C ALA A 113 3.14 -11.39 -14.01
N GLY A 114 3.35 -11.66 -15.30
CA GLY A 114 4.27 -10.90 -16.15
C GLY A 114 3.86 -9.42 -16.30
N LEU A 115 2.58 -9.16 -16.50
CA LEU A 115 2.03 -7.81 -16.63
C LEU A 115 2.14 -7.02 -15.32
N MET A 116 1.84 -7.66 -14.18
CA MET A 116 2.00 -7.06 -12.85
C MET A 116 3.47 -6.78 -12.52
N ALA A 117 4.39 -7.68 -12.90
CA ALA A 117 5.83 -7.45 -12.80
C ALA A 117 6.27 -6.24 -13.63
N GLU A 118 5.72 -6.08 -14.83
CA GLU A 118 6.03 -4.95 -15.71
C GLU A 118 5.46 -3.63 -15.19
N GLY A 119 4.28 -3.67 -14.56
CA GLY A 119 3.63 -2.55 -13.87
C GLY A 119 4.28 -2.23 -12.53
N ARG A 120 5.58 -1.91 -12.53
CA ARG A 120 6.49 -1.77 -11.36
C ARG A 120 5.81 -1.27 -10.06
N PHE A 121 5.01 -0.20 -10.09
CA PHE A 121 4.40 0.36 -8.88
C PHE A 121 3.24 -0.47 -8.31
N SER A 122 2.62 -1.35 -9.09
CA SER A 122 1.62 -2.32 -8.62
C SER A 122 2.16 -3.29 -7.57
N SER A 123 3.47 -3.57 -7.63
CA SER A 123 4.18 -4.45 -6.70
C SER A 123 4.82 -3.65 -5.56
N ILE A 124 5.45 -2.52 -5.89
CA ILE A 124 6.15 -1.66 -4.93
C ILE A 124 5.20 -1.07 -3.89
N TYR A 125 4.01 -0.63 -4.29
CA TYR A 125 3.08 0.00 -3.36
C TYR A 125 2.61 -0.95 -2.25
N PRO A 126 2.14 -2.19 -2.55
CA PRO A 126 1.92 -3.20 -1.52
C PRO A 126 3.15 -3.49 -0.67
N ILE A 127 4.35 -3.63 -1.26
CA ILE A 127 5.60 -3.84 -0.52
C ILE A 127 5.81 -2.74 0.52
N LEU A 128 5.66 -1.48 0.09
CA LEU A 128 5.81 -0.33 0.98
C LEU A 128 4.82 -0.45 2.14
N LEU A 129 3.53 -0.67 1.86
CA LEU A 129 2.49 -0.79 2.89
C LEU A 129 2.78 -1.94 3.87
N PHE A 130 3.26 -3.10 3.39
CA PHE A 130 3.66 -4.21 4.27
C PHE A 130 4.88 -3.88 5.10
N PHE A 131 5.89 -3.22 4.52
CA PHE A 131 7.05 -2.76 5.26
C PHE A 131 6.65 -1.78 6.37
N LEU A 132 5.71 -0.87 6.08
CA LEU A 132 5.17 0.06 7.08
C LEU A 132 4.40 -0.68 8.18
N ALA A 133 3.55 -1.63 7.79
CA ALA A 133 2.82 -2.46 8.74
C ALA A 133 3.79 -3.22 9.66
N PHE A 134 4.86 -3.78 9.11
CA PHE A 134 5.89 -4.46 9.86
C PHE A 134 6.60 -3.52 10.85
N LEU A 135 7.05 -2.34 10.39
CA LEU A 135 7.70 -1.35 11.25
C LEU A 135 6.82 -0.91 12.44
N LEU A 136 5.49 -0.84 12.24
CA LEU A 136 4.54 -0.52 13.31
C LEU A 136 4.23 -1.71 14.23
N SER A 137 4.44 -2.94 13.74
CA SER A 137 4.19 -4.17 14.49
C SER A 137 5.35 -4.56 15.40
N VAL A 138 6.58 -4.13 15.11
CA VAL A 138 7.75 -4.46 15.94
C VAL A 138 7.70 -3.64 17.24
N ASP A 139 7.49 -4.34 18.36
CA ASP A 139 7.55 -3.76 19.71
C ASP A 139 9.02 -3.48 20.08
N ILE A 140 9.55 -2.34 19.64
CA ILE A 140 10.86 -1.87 20.10
C ILE A 140 10.69 -1.28 21.51
N PRO A 141 11.53 -1.63 22.51
CA PRO A 141 11.42 -1.15 23.89
C PRO A 141 11.28 0.38 23.95
N MET A 142 10.25 0.82 24.67
CA MET A 142 9.61 2.14 24.54
C MET A 142 10.41 3.33 25.08
N ASP A 143 11.51 3.08 25.80
CA ASP A 143 12.24 4.14 26.52
C ASP A 143 13.17 4.96 25.61
N THR A 144 13.62 4.41 24.48
CA THR A 144 14.57 5.09 23.56
C THR A 144 13.91 5.76 22.36
N LEU A 145 12.68 5.40 21.97
CA LEU A 145 12.03 5.87 20.73
C LEU A 145 10.89 6.88 20.92
N ARG A 146 10.66 7.34 22.15
CA ARG A 146 9.56 8.28 22.46
C ARG A 146 9.60 9.56 21.61
N SER A 147 10.81 10.02 21.29
CA SER A 147 11.03 11.22 20.45
C SER A 147 10.92 10.91 18.94
N VAL A 148 11.43 9.76 18.48
CA VAL A 148 11.42 9.37 17.06
C VAL A 148 10.00 9.04 16.58
N ARG A 149 9.14 8.55 17.47
CA ARG A 149 7.78 8.12 17.15
C ARG A 149 6.84 9.23 16.68
N SER A 150 7.00 10.48 17.14
CA SER A 150 6.24 11.62 16.60
C SER A 150 6.67 12.00 15.18
N TYR A 151 7.87 11.55 14.78
CA TYR A 151 8.42 11.79 13.45
C TYR A 151 8.23 10.62 12.50
N ILE A 152 7.58 9.50 12.89
CA ILE A 152 7.38 8.37 11.98
C ILE A 152 6.59 8.80 10.75
N SER A 153 5.47 9.51 10.89
CA SER A 153 4.70 10.01 9.75
C SER A 153 5.48 10.96 8.82
N PRO A 154 6.19 11.99 9.31
CA PRO A 154 7.02 12.82 8.44
C PRO A 154 8.27 12.10 7.91
N LEU A 155 8.90 11.19 8.66
CA LEU A 155 9.99 10.33 8.16
C LEU A 155 9.51 9.40 7.06
N LEU A 156 8.26 8.93 7.11
CA LEU A 156 7.64 8.15 6.06
C LEU A 156 7.44 8.97 4.79
N ILE A 157 6.91 10.18 4.92
CA ILE A 157 6.78 11.11 3.80
C ILE A 157 8.16 11.42 3.22
N LEU A 158 9.17 11.62 4.07
CA LEU A 158 10.55 11.90 3.65
C LEU A 158 11.22 10.68 3.00
N ALA A 159 10.91 9.46 3.43
CA ALA A 159 11.46 8.21 2.90
C ALA A 159 10.86 7.81 1.55
N VAL A 160 9.61 8.21 1.28
CA VAL A 160 8.96 7.97 -0.03
C VAL A 160 9.73 8.68 -1.16
N ILE A 161 10.33 9.85 -0.90
CA ILE A 161 11.04 10.66 -1.91
C ILE A 161 12.32 9.97 -2.45
N PRO A 162 13.28 9.51 -1.61
CA PRO A 162 14.45 8.77 -2.10
C PRO A 162 14.09 7.38 -2.63
N ILE A 163 13.05 6.72 -2.09
CA ILE A 163 12.54 5.46 -2.64
C ILE A 163 12.01 5.68 -4.06
N TYR A 164 11.19 6.70 -4.26
CA TYR A 164 10.71 7.14 -5.58
C TYR A 164 11.86 7.46 -6.54
N TYR A 165 12.85 8.23 -6.08
CA TYR A 165 14.00 8.62 -6.90
C TYR A 165 14.88 7.42 -7.28
N TRP A 166 15.13 6.50 -6.35
CA TRP A 166 15.87 5.27 -6.60
C TRP A 166 15.10 4.37 -7.58
N LEU A 167 13.80 4.14 -7.36
CA LEU A 167 12.99 3.24 -8.19
C LEU A 167 12.77 3.75 -9.63
N THR A 168 12.68 5.06 -9.83
CA THR A 168 12.59 5.66 -11.17
C THR A 168 13.91 5.57 -11.94
N ARG A 169 15.04 5.41 -11.24
CA ARG A 169 16.39 5.33 -11.82
C ARG A 169 16.94 3.91 -11.92
N SER A 170 16.37 2.95 -11.20
CA SER A 170 16.91 1.59 -11.11
C SER A 170 16.23 0.66 -12.11
N ASP A 171 17.02 -0.07 -12.90
CA ASP A 171 16.55 -1.19 -13.73
C ASP A 171 16.34 -2.47 -12.91
N VAL A 172 15.72 -2.35 -11.73
CA VAL A 172 15.31 -3.52 -10.97
C VAL A 172 14.25 -4.26 -11.80
N GLY A 173 14.55 -5.49 -12.18
CA GLY A 173 13.66 -6.32 -12.98
C GLY A 173 12.31 -6.51 -12.29
N GLY A 174 11.21 -6.36 -13.04
CA GLY A 174 9.85 -6.47 -12.51
C GLY A 174 9.58 -7.79 -11.76
N LEU A 175 10.21 -8.89 -12.21
CA LEU A 175 10.07 -10.22 -11.60
C LEU A 175 10.65 -10.31 -10.18
N SER A 176 11.75 -9.62 -9.87
CA SER A 176 12.31 -9.65 -8.51
C SER A 176 11.42 -8.88 -7.54
N LEU A 177 10.86 -7.75 -7.99
CA LEU A 177 9.86 -6.98 -7.22
C LEU A 177 8.58 -7.80 -7.00
N LEU A 178 8.08 -8.48 -8.03
CA LEU A 178 6.91 -9.36 -7.92
C LEU A 178 7.14 -10.46 -6.88
N ASN A 179 8.25 -11.20 -6.97
CA ASN A 179 8.58 -12.28 -6.04
C ASN A 179 8.70 -11.79 -4.59
N PHE A 180 9.32 -10.62 -4.39
CA PHE A 180 9.40 -9.99 -3.07
C PHE A 180 8.02 -9.60 -2.54
N THR A 181 7.15 -9.05 -3.40
CA THR A 181 5.76 -8.71 -3.06
C THR A 181 4.97 -9.93 -2.64
N LEU A 182 5.04 -11.01 -3.41
CA LEU A 182 4.37 -12.28 -3.10
C LEU A 182 4.85 -12.85 -1.75
N GLY A 183 6.15 -12.80 -1.48
CA GLY A 183 6.71 -13.19 -0.19
C GLY A 183 6.11 -12.38 0.99
N LEU A 184 5.98 -11.07 0.83
CA LEU A 184 5.37 -10.20 1.85
C LEU A 184 3.86 -10.44 2.01
N ILE A 185 3.14 -10.71 0.92
CA ILE A 185 1.71 -11.07 0.98
C ILE A 185 1.51 -12.35 1.79
N ILE A 186 2.31 -13.39 1.51
CA ILE A 186 2.24 -14.66 2.25
C ILE A 186 2.54 -14.42 3.73
N LEU A 187 3.61 -13.67 4.04
CA LEU A 187 3.97 -13.35 5.42
C LEU A 187 2.84 -12.59 6.13
N ALA A 188 2.26 -11.58 5.48
CA ALA A 188 1.17 -10.79 6.05
C ALA A 188 -0.13 -11.59 6.21
N ALA A 189 -0.44 -12.49 5.27
CA ALA A 189 -1.57 -13.40 5.41
C ALA A 189 -1.37 -14.35 6.60
N LEU A 190 -0.16 -14.90 6.76
CA LEU A 190 0.19 -15.76 7.89
C LEU A 190 0.09 -15.03 9.22
N THR A 191 0.62 -13.80 9.33
CA THR A 191 0.51 -13.02 10.58
C THR A 191 -0.95 -12.71 10.94
N LEU A 192 -1.78 -12.36 9.95
CA LEU A 192 -3.22 -12.14 10.13
C LEU A 192 -3.96 -13.40 10.58
N ILE A 193 -3.62 -14.57 10.02
CA ILE A 193 -4.22 -15.85 10.38
C ILE A 193 -3.81 -16.26 11.81
N ILE A 194 -2.51 -16.18 12.13
CA ILE A 194 -1.99 -16.53 13.46
C ILE A 194 -2.62 -15.65 14.53
N GLU A 195 -2.73 -14.34 14.32
CA GLU A 195 -3.35 -13.46 15.29
C GLU A 195 -4.83 -13.76 15.53
N ARG A 196 -5.58 -14.14 14.47
CA ARG A 196 -6.98 -14.57 14.60
C ARG A 196 -7.14 -15.89 15.37
N LEU A 197 -6.18 -16.80 15.26
CA LEU A 197 -6.20 -18.06 16.00
C LEU A 197 -5.86 -17.83 17.47
N VAL A 198 -4.89 -16.97 17.77
CA VAL A 198 -4.48 -16.65 19.14
C VAL A 198 -5.52 -15.81 19.90
N THR A 199 -6.30 -14.97 19.22
CA THR A 199 -7.34 -14.15 19.87
C THR A 199 -8.68 -14.86 20.07
N LYS A 200 -8.87 -16.06 19.49
CA LYS A 200 -10.07 -16.88 19.66
C LYS A 200 -9.90 -18.04 20.65
N GLY A 201 -8.69 -18.31 21.13
CA GLY A 201 -8.40 -19.27 22.21
C GLY A 201 -8.27 -18.57 23.55
#